data_AF-A0A7X4AW54-F1
#
_entry.id   AF-A0A7X4AW54-F1
#
_cell.length_a   1.000
_cell.length_b   1.000
_cell.length_c   1.000
_cell.angle_alpha   90.00
_cell.angle_beta   90.00
_cell.angle_gamma   90.00
#
_symmetry.space_group_name_H-M   'P 1'
#
loop_
_entity.id
_entity.type
_entity.pdbx_description
1 polymer ?
#
loop_
_entity_poly.entity_id
_entity_poly.type
_entity_poly.pdbx_seq_one_letter_code
_entity_poly.pdbx_strand_id
1 'polypeptide(L)'
;MDSNSTTNGDDTRRLAVDHLKAALAEGPDWPEALLTAMALWTAPSEVRKKRKYNYFIAGEAFDWLLLAERLLDEIRGSVPPDEIETLLFEGRFPIRFDTERIPELLGGDKYRGYLNYHYGVTVEEALQLACELELRKRDTSNGVKYRNGYSEQAFPLIYRKSREELLCMFRESETLDPEGESSMAEHRAFTYWLFKYRWANSDKARIASDTTKGLRQLERMENASRRHKRNDAITVPR
;
A
#
# COMPACT_ATOMS: atom_id res chain seq x y z
N MET A 1 -4.32 -6.28 -33.85
CA MET A 1 -5.19 -5.09 -34.03
C MET A 1 -5.04 -4.25 -32.77
N ASP A 2 -3.83 -3.75 -32.49
CA ASP A 2 -3.44 -3.32 -31.13
C ASP A 2 -2.95 -1.87 -31.05
N SER A 3 -3.12 -1.11 -32.13
CA SER A 3 -2.61 0.26 -32.23
C SER A 3 -3.45 1.29 -31.47
N ASN A 4 -4.65 0.93 -31.00
CA ASN A 4 -5.62 1.89 -30.43
C ASN A 4 -5.68 1.88 -28.88
N SER A 5 -5.16 0.84 -28.23
CA SER A 5 -5.10 0.76 -26.75
C SER A 5 -3.86 1.46 -26.18
N THR A 6 -2.75 1.46 -26.93
CA THR A 6 -1.49 2.09 -26.50
C THR A 6 -1.56 3.62 -26.57
N THR A 7 -2.17 4.17 -27.64
CA THR A 7 -2.38 5.61 -27.83
C THR A 7 -3.30 6.23 -26.78
N ASN A 8 -4.42 5.58 -26.47
CA ASN A 8 -5.36 6.08 -25.46
C ASN A 8 -4.76 6.08 -24.04
N GLY A 9 -3.93 5.07 -23.73
CA GLY A 9 -3.18 5.01 -22.48
C GLY A 9 -2.16 6.15 -22.35
N ASP A 10 -1.39 6.43 -23.40
CA ASP A 10 -0.42 7.52 -23.40
C ASP A 10 -1.05 8.92 -23.33
N ASP A 11 -2.19 9.12 -23.99
CA ASP A 11 -2.92 10.39 -23.94
C ASP A 11 -3.48 10.70 -22.54
N THR A 12 -4.04 9.70 -21.84
CA THR A 12 -4.53 9.90 -20.45
C THR A 12 -3.40 10.12 -19.45
N ARG A 13 -2.25 9.48 -19.64
CA ARG A 13 -1.05 9.72 -18.81
C ARG A 13 -0.57 11.16 -18.95
N ARG A 14 -0.44 11.65 -20.19
CA ARG A 14 -0.04 13.04 -20.46
C ARG A 14 -1.06 14.00 -19.87
N LEU A 15 -2.36 13.76 -20.07
CA LEU A 15 -3.43 14.57 -19.50
C LEU A 15 -3.33 14.68 -17.97
N ALA A 16 -3.11 13.57 -17.27
CA ALA A 16 -2.99 13.56 -15.81
C ALA A 16 -1.77 14.37 -15.32
N VAL A 17 -0.63 14.24 -16.00
CA VAL A 17 0.59 14.99 -15.65
C VAL A 17 0.44 16.49 -15.96
N ASP A 18 -0.16 16.84 -17.09
CA ASP A 18 -0.41 18.22 -17.46
C ASP A 18 -1.42 18.88 -16.51
N HIS A 19 -2.49 18.16 -16.14
CA HIS A 19 -3.45 18.58 -15.11
C HIS A 19 -2.76 18.85 -13.77
N LEU A 20 -1.89 17.94 -13.32
CA LEU A 20 -1.14 18.10 -12.08
C LEU A 20 -0.26 19.35 -12.10
N LYS A 21 0.47 19.59 -13.21
CA LYS A 21 1.34 20.77 -13.36
C LYS A 21 0.54 22.07 -13.41
N ALA A 22 -0.59 22.08 -14.11
CA ALA A 22 -1.46 23.25 -14.19
C ALA A 22 -2.07 23.61 -12.84
N ALA A 23 -2.61 22.61 -12.12
CA ALA A 23 -3.20 22.81 -10.79
C ALA A 23 -2.19 23.40 -9.79
N LEU A 24 -0.92 22.97 -9.85
CA LEU A 24 0.15 23.49 -8.99
C LEU A 24 0.61 24.91 -9.36
N ALA A 25 0.41 25.33 -10.61
CA ALA A 25 0.71 26.70 -11.03
C ALA A 25 -0.36 27.69 -10.52
N GLU A 26 -1.61 27.24 -10.36
CA GLU A 26 -2.73 28.04 -9.88
C GLU A 26 -2.81 28.09 -8.34
N GLY A 27 -2.33 27.06 -7.63
CA GLY A 27 -2.25 27.07 -6.17
C GLY A 27 -1.49 25.88 -5.55
N PRO A 28 -1.01 26.00 -4.29
CA PRO A 28 -0.09 25.03 -3.66
C PRO A 28 -0.79 23.85 -2.95
N ASP A 29 -2.07 23.58 -3.20
CA ASP A 29 -2.76 22.43 -2.59
C ASP A 29 -2.48 21.13 -3.37
N TRP A 30 -1.21 20.73 -3.32
CA TRP A 30 -0.68 19.58 -4.06
C TRP A 30 -1.37 18.24 -3.72
N PRO A 31 -1.89 17.96 -2.51
CA PRO A 31 -2.65 16.74 -2.24
C PRO A 31 -3.89 16.61 -3.13
N GLU A 32 -4.65 17.69 -3.28
CA GLU A 32 -5.85 17.73 -4.12
C GLU A 32 -5.49 17.59 -5.60
N ALA A 33 -4.47 18.35 -6.05
CA ALA A 33 -3.96 18.24 -7.42
C ALA A 33 -3.48 16.81 -7.74
N LEU A 34 -2.81 16.16 -6.79
CA LEU A 34 -2.34 14.78 -6.93
C LEU A 34 -3.49 13.80 -7.06
N LEU A 35 -4.50 13.85 -6.19
CA LEU A 35 -5.63 12.91 -6.20
C LEU A 35 -6.50 13.10 -7.46
N THR A 36 -6.73 14.33 -7.89
CA THR A 36 -7.45 14.60 -9.14
C THR A 36 -6.67 14.13 -10.37
N ALA A 37 -5.35 14.29 -10.38
CA ALA A 37 -4.50 13.71 -11.43
C ALA A 37 -4.54 12.16 -11.41
N MET A 38 -4.54 11.54 -10.23
CA MET A 38 -4.72 10.09 -10.10
C MET A 38 -6.07 9.64 -10.65
N ALA A 39 -7.14 10.43 -10.48
CA ALA A 39 -8.46 10.11 -11.02
C ALA A 39 -8.47 10.02 -12.55
N LEU A 40 -7.74 10.92 -13.23
CA LEU A 40 -7.59 10.94 -14.68
C LEU A 40 -6.73 9.79 -15.23
N TRP A 41 -5.89 9.17 -14.39
CA TRP A 41 -4.96 8.15 -14.82
C TRP A 41 -5.64 6.79 -15.06
N THR A 42 -5.73 6.36 -16.31
CA THR A 42 -6.47 5.11 -16.66
C THR A 42 -5.58 3.88 -16.82
N ALA A 43 -4.26 4.04 -17.02
CA ALA A 43 -3.37 2.93 -17.27
C ALA A 43 -3.14 2.09 -15.99
N PRO A 44 -3.49 0.78 -15.96
CA PRO A 44 -3.35 -0.05 -14.77
C PRO A 44 -1.89 -0.44 -14.49
N SER A 45 -1.04 -0.40 -15.52
CA SER A 45 0.41 -0.62 -15.41
C SER A 45 1.17 0.17 -16.47
N GLU A 46 2.47 0.34 -16.25
CA GLU A 46 3.39 0.90 -17.25
C GLU A 46 4.81 0.33 -17.07
N VAL A 47 5.64 0.47 -18.11
CA VAL A 47 7.07 0.21 -18.02
C VAL A 47 7.80 1.52 -18.26
N ARG A 48 8.52 2.02 -17.26
CA ARG A 48 9.27 3.29 -17.34
C ARG A 48 10.67 3.07 -16.81
N LYS A 49 11.69 3.50 -17.57
CA LYS A 49 13.11 3.37 -17.20
C LYS A 49 13.49 1.92 -16.79
N LYS A 50 12.97 0.92 -17.50
CA LYS A 50 13.13 -0.53 -17.23
C LYS A 50 12.48 -1.04 -15.92
N ARG A 51 11.76 -0.19 -15.18
CA ARG A 51 10.95 -0.60 -14.03
C ARG A 51 9.50 -0.78 -14.47
N LYS A 52 8.90 -1.92 -14.12
CA LYS A 52 7.47 -2.17 -14.27
C LYS A 52 6.73 -1.58 -13.08
N TYR A 53 5.74 -0.75 -13.34
CA TYR A 53 4.81 -0.21 -12.37
C TYR A 53 3.48 -0.91 -12.55
N ASN A 54 2.95 -1.52 -11.48
CA ASN A 54 1.62 -2.11 -11.48
C ASN A 54 0.76 -1.39 -10.44
N TYR A 55 -0.12 -0.51 -10.91
CA TYR A 55 -0.96 0.32 -10.04
C TYR A 55 -2.22 -0.40 -9.59
N PHE A 56 -2.68 -1.43 -10.31
CA PHE A 56 -3.88 -2.19 -9.98
C PHE A 56 -3.56 -3.67 -9.79
N ILE A 57 -3.47 -4.08 -8.53
CA ILE A 57 -3.21 -5.45 -8.13
C ILE A 57 -4.48 -6.28 -8.38
N ALA A 58 -4.34 -7.36 -9.16
CA ALA A 58 -5.45 -8.22 -9.59
C ALA A 58 -6.63 -7.47 -10.25
N GLY A 59 -6.39 -6.25 -10.76
CA GLY A 59 -7.45 -5.38 -11.31
C GLY A 59 -8.39 -4.77 -10.25
N GLU A 60 -8.13 -4.96 -8.95
CA GLU A 60 -9.05 -4.61 -7.87
C GLU A 60 -8.45 -3.65 -6.85
N ALA A 61 -7.23 -3.89 -6.38
CA ALA A 61 -6.56 -3.08 -5.37
C ALA A 61 -5.68 -2.01 -6.01
N PHE A 62 -6.01 -0.75 -5.74
CA PHE A 62 -5.29 0.40 -6.29
C PHE A 62 -4.12 0.79 -5.38
N ASP A 63 -2.89 0.48 -5.84
CA ASP A 63 -1.65 0.92 -5.22
C ASP A 63 -1.39 2.41 -5.52
N TRP A 64 -2.17 3.23 -4.81
CA TRP A 64 -2.20 4.67 -4.99
C TRP A 64 -0.88 5.33 -4.60
N LEU A 65 -0.11 4.76 -3.67
CA LEU A 65 1.22 5.25 -3.30
C LEU A 65 2.24 5.03 -4.41
N LEU A 66 2.16 3.91 -5.14
CA LEU A 66 3.02 3.70 -6.31
C LEU A 66 2.70 4.69 -7.43
N LEU A 67 1.42 5.03 -7.63
CA LEU A 67 1.04 6.08 -8.57
C LEU A 67 1.45 7.48 -8.05
N ALA A 68 1.39 7.71 -6.74
CA ALA A 68 1.87 8.94 -6.11
C ALA A 68 3.35 9.14 -6.37
N GLU A 69 4.18 8.12 -6.12
CA GLU A 69 5.62 8.12 -6.41
C GLU A 69 5.86 8.52 -7.87
N ARG A 70 5.10 7.92 -8.79
CA ARG A 70 5.20 8.18 -10.22
C ARG A 70 4.86 9.62 -10.60
N LEU A 71 3.79 10.18 -10.06
CA LEU A 71 3.31 11.53 -10.38
C LEU A 71 4.17 12.60 -9.73
N LEU A 72 4.56 12.41 -8.46
CA LEU A 72 5.44 13.33 -7.73
C LEU A 72 6.83 13.43 -8.37
N ASP A 73 7.29 12.36 -9.04
CA ASP A 73 8.53 12.38 -9.84
C ASP A 73 8.51 13.41 -10.99
N GLU A 74 7.34 13.76 -11.53
CA GLU A 74 7.19 14.72 -12.63
C GLU A 74 7.19 16.19 -12.19
N ILE A 75 6.99 16.43 -10.88
CA ILE A 75 6.85 17.76 -10.28
C ILE A 75 7.84 17.99 -9.14
N ARG A 76 8.98 17.28 -9.18
CA ARG A 76 10.05 17.45 -8.20
C ARG A 76 10.43 18.93 -8.09
N GLY A 77 10.40 19.46 -6.86
CA GLY A 77 10.71 20.86 -6.57
C GLY A 77 9.50 21.76 -6.36
N SER A 78 8.29 21.34 -6.75
CA SER A 78 7.05 22.10 -6.49
C SER A 78 6.40 21.76 -5.14
N VAL A 79 6.80 20.66 -4.51
CA VAL A 79 6.25 20.15 -3.25
C VAL A 79 7.37 20.01 -2.21
N PRO A 80 7.16 20.36 -0.93
CA PRO A 80 8.16 20.17 0.12
C PRO A 80 8.65 18.72 0.21
N PRO A 81 9.97 18.45 0.20
CA PRO A 81 10.52 17.09 0.25
C PRO A 81 10.05 16.29 1.46
N ASP A 82 9.97 16.91 2.64
CA ASP A 82 9.54 16.25 3.88
C ASP A 82 8.07 15.79 3.81
N GLU A 83 7.22 16.54 3.10
CA GLU A 83 5.82 16.17 2.87
C GLU A 83 5.71 15.00 1.87
N ILE A 84 6.55 14.98 0.82
CA ILE A 84 6.65 13.84 -0.12
C ILE A 84 7.10 12.58 0.61
N GLU A 85 8.16 12.68 1.42
CA GLU A 85 8.69 11.56 2.18
C GLU A 85 7.64 11.01 3.16
N THR A 86 6.98 11.91 3.91
CA THR A 86 5.88 11.56 4.81
C THR A 86 4.76 10.83 4.07
N LEU A 87 4.35 11.29 2.89
CA LEU A 87 3.32 10.62 2.11
C LEU A 87 3.76 9.23 1.63
N LEU A 88 4.94 9.14 1.00
CA LEU A 88 5.39 7.91 0.34
C LEU A 88 5.76 6.80 1.34
N PHE A 89 6.26 7.15 2.52
CA PHE A 89 6.66 6.17 3.54
C PHE A 89 5.60 5.93 4.62
N GLU A 90 4.81 6.94 4.97
CA GLU A 90 3.82 6.83 6.06
C GLU A 90 2.37 6.76 5.55
N GLY A 91 2.14 7.01 4.25
CA GLY A 91 0.80 7.04 3.66
C GLY A 91 -0.04 8.24 4.13
N ARG A 92 0.61 9.31 4.63
CA ARG A 92 -0.06 10.44 5.26
C ARG A 92 0.07 11.72 4.45
N PHE A 93 -1.06 12.38 4.24
CA PHE A 93 -1.09 13.74 3.73
C PHE A 93 -0.74 14.77 4.82
N PRO A 94 -0.35 15.99 4.45
CA PRO A 94 -0.17 17.10 5.39
C PRO A 94 -1.43 17.35 6.22
N ILE A 95 -1.27 17.80 7.47
CA ILE A 95 -2.39 18.06 8.41
C ILE A 95 -3.45 19.02 7.85
N ARG A 96 -3.03 19.92 6.94
CA ARG A 96 -3.92 20.87 6.26
C ARG A 96 -4.90 20.23 5.27
N PHE A 97 -4.64 18.99 4.83
CA PHE A 97 -5.49 18.30 3.88
C PHE A 97 -6.57 17.49 4.60
N ASP A 98 -7.82 17.69 4.17
CA ASP A 98 -8.96 16.91 4.66
C ASP A 98 -9.07 15.58 3.90
N THR A 99 -8.76 14.48 4.60
CA THR A 99 -8.85 13.12 4.04
C THR A 99 -10.27 12.67 3.72
N GLU A 100 -11.30 13.33 4.26
CA GLU A 100 -12.70 13.03 3.92
C GLU A 100 -13.04 13.37 2.46
N ARG A 101 -12.20 14.19 1.80
CA ARG A 101 -12.33 14.56 0.38
C ARG A 101 -11.80 13.49 -0.59
N ILE A 102 -11.02 12.52 -0.12
CA ILE A 102 -10.42 11.46 -0.97
C ILE A 102 -11.46 10.74 -1.86
N PRO A 103 -12.65 10.33 -1.37
CA PRO A 103 -13.65 9.64 -2.19
C PRO A 103 -14.14 10.49 -3.36
N GLU A 104 -14.35 11.78 -3.14
CA GLU A 104 -14.80 12.73 -4.17
C GLU A 104 -13.69 12.96 -5.21
N LEU A 105 -12.46 13.18 -4.75
CA LEU A 105 -11.32 13.52 -5.62
C LEU A 105 -10.85 12.36 -6.49
N LEU A 106 -10.89 11.12 -5.99
CA LEU A 106 -10.50 9.92 -6.75
C LEU A 106 -11.62 9.40 -7.65
N GLY A 107 -12.88 9.64 -7.29
CA GLY A 107 -14.04 9.02 -7.90
C GLY A 107 -14.30 7.59 -7.39
N GLY A 108 -15.53 7.11 -7.59
CA GLY A 108 -16.05 5.89 -6.97
C GLY A 108 -15.23 4.62 -7.24
N ASP A 109 -14.82 4.38 -8.49
CA ASP A 109 -14.11 3.15 -8.86
C ASP A 109 -12.69 3.10 -8.27
N LYS A 110 -11.94 4.20 -8.36
CA LYS A 110 -10.60 4.31 -7.76
C LYS A 110 -10.65 4.36 -6.25
N TYR A 111 -11.68 4.97 -5.67
CA TYR A 111 -11.89 4.93 -4.22
C TYR A 111 -12.18 3.51 -3.72
N ARG A 112 -12.97 2.72 -4.46
CA ARG A 112 -13.14 1.28 -4.17
C ARG A 112 -11.79 0.56 -4.23
N GLY A 113 -10.98 0.86 -5.24
CA GLY A 113 -9.63 0.32 -5.35
C GLY A 113 -8.71 0.74 -4.20
N TYR A 114 -8.81 1.98 -3.74
CA TYR A 114 -8.08 2.52 -2.60
C TYR A 114 -8.44 1.76 -1.32
N LEU A 115 -9.73 1.50 -1.08
CA LEU A 115 -10.19 0.70 0.05
C LEU A 115 -9.73 -0.76 -0.06
N ASN A 116 -9.80 -1.36 -1.25
CA ASN A 116 -9.30 -2.71 -1.50
C ASN A 116 -7.81 -2.83 -1.17
N TYR A 117 -7.00 -1.83 -1.54
CA TYR A 117 -5.59 -1.80 -1.20
C TYR A 117 -5.37 -1.62 0.31
N HIS A 118 -6.09 -0.70 0.95
CA HIS A 118 -5.98 -0.47 2.38
C HIS A 118 -6.30 -1.74 3.19
N TYR A 119 -7.44 -2.38 2.93
CA TYR A 119 -7.83 -3.58 3.67
C TYR A 119 -7.09 -4.84 3.23
N GLY A 120 -6.84 -5.00 1.93
CA GLY A 120 -6.27 -6.22 1.37
C GLY A 120 -4.74 -6.27 1.39
N VAL A 121 -4.06 -5.13 1.53
CA VAL A 121 -2.59 -5.07 1.62
C VAL A 121 -2.18 -4.49 2.97
N THR A 122 -2.50 -3.23 3.25
CA THR A 122 -1.98 -2.53 4.45
C THR A 122 -2.46 -3.16 5.75
N VAL A 123 -3.76 -3.44 5.88
CA VAL A 123 -4.32 -4.09 7.08
C VAL A 123 -3.88 -5.55 7.19
N GLU A 124 -3.72 -6.24 6.06
CA GLU A 124 -3.26 -7.64 6.04
C GLU A 124 -1.80 -7.77 6.50
N GLU A 125 -0.91 -6.89 6.06
CA GLU A 125 0.48 -6.80 6.57
C GLU A 125 0.52 -6.48 8.06
N ALA A 126 -0.32 -5.54 8.51
CA ALA A 126 -0.42 -5.21 9.93
C ALA A 126 -0.94 -6.38 10.78
N LEU A 127 -1.86 -7.19 10.24
CA LEU A 127 -2.32 -8.43 10.87
C LEU A 127 -1.17 -9.44 11.01
N GLN A 128 -0.40 -9.65 9.95
CA GLN A 128 0.78 -10.54 9.99
C GLN A 128 1.77 -10.09 11.07
N LEU A 129 2.12 -8.80 11.08
CA LEU A 129 2.99 -8.22 12.11
C LEU A 129 2.41 -8.36 13.52
N ALA A 130 1.10 -8.16 13.70
CA ALA A 130 0.45 -8.31 15.00
C ALA A 130 0.62 -9.74 15.55
N CYS A 131 0.41 -10.74 14.69
CA CYS A 131 0.59 -12.15 15.05
C CYS A 131 2.06 -12.49 15.35
N GLU A 132 3.01 -11.97 14.56
CA GLU A 132 4.44 -12.16 14.82
C GLU A 132 4.87 -11.56 16.17
N LEU A 133 4.41 -10.34 16.49
CA LEU A 133 4.73 -9.68 17.74
C LEU A 133 4.12 -10.39 18.96
N GLU A 134 2.91 -10.95 18.82
CA GLU A 134 2.30 -11.78 19.87
C GLU A 134 3.12 -13.05 20.13
N LEU A 135 3.59 -13.73 19.08
CA LEU A 135 4.46 -14.89 19.20
C LEU A 135 5.78 -14.56 19.88
N ARG A 136 6.42 -13.48 19.44
CA ARG A 136 7.66 -12.99 20.05
C ARG A 136 7.47 -12.65 21.53
N LYS A 137 6.36 -11.99 21.87
CA LYS A 137 6.04 -11.65 23.26
C LYS A 137 5.83 -12.91 24.10
N ARG A 138 5.07 -13.88 23.61
CA ARG A 138 4.84 -15.17 24.29
C ARG A 138 6.17 -15.88 24.60
N ASP A 139 7.04 -15.99 23.61
CA ASP A 139 8.31 -16.69 23.78
C ASP A 139 9.27 -15.95 24.71
N THR A 140 9.30 -14.61 24.62
CA THR A 140 10.05 -13.77 25.57
C THR A 140 9.54 -13.94 27.00
N SER A 141 8.22 -13.99 27.21
CA SER A 141 7.61 -14.23 28.53
C SER A 141 7.92 -15.64 29.07
N ASN A 142 8.12 -16.62 28.19
CA ASN A 142 8.49 -17.98 28.55
C ASN A 142 10.02 -18.16 28.73
N GLY A 143 10.80 -17.07 28.71
CA GLY A 143 12.25 -17.12 28.89
C GLY A 143 13.03 -17.66 27.68
N VAL A 144 12.37 -17.90 26.55
CA VAL A 144 13.02 -18.33 25.31
C VAL A 144 13.68 -17.11 24.67
N LYS A 145 15.01 -17.05 24.73
CA LYS A 145 15.79 -16.01 24.05
C LYS A 145 16.21 -16.50 22.66
N TYR A 146 16.14 -15.63 21.65
CA TYR A 146 16.66 -15.85 20.29
C TYR A 146 15.97 -16.94 19.45
N ARG A 147 14.65 -17.08 19.52
CA ARG A 147 13.92 -17.81 18.46
C ARG A 147 13.74 -16.89 17.24
N ASN A 148 14.11 -17.39 16.06
CA ASN A 148 13.90 -16.75 14.77
C ASN A 148 12.69 -17.37 14.04
N GLY A 149 12.27 -16.77 12.93
CA GLY A 149 11.19 -17.33 12.09
C GLY A 149 9.79 -17.14 12.68
N TYR A 150 9.52 -16.00 13.33
CA TYR A 150 8.16 -15.69 13.79
C TYR A 150 7.19 -15.48 12.62
N SER A 151 7.68 -14.97 11.49
CA SER A 151 6.91 -14.86 10.25
C SER A 151 6.41 -16.23 9.80
N GLU A 152 7.29 -17.22 9.69
CA GLU A 152 6.88 -18.59 9.31
C GLU A 152 5.89 -19.24 10.29
N GLN A 153 5.95 -18.87 11.56
CA GLN A 153 5.00 -19.34 12.57
C GLN A 153 3.66 -18.58 12.53
N ALA A 154 3.65 -17.31 12.12
CA ALA A 154 2.45 -16.49 12.05
C ALA A 154 1.53 -16.92 10.91
N PHE A 155 2.10 -17.35 9.78
CA PHE A 155 1.33 -17.73 8.58
C PHE A 155 0.32 -18.88 8.85
N PRO A 156 0.72 -20.02 9.46
CA PRO A 156 -0.23 -21.08 9.80
C PRO A 156 -1.32 -20.64 10.79
N LEU A 157 -1.03 -19.68 11.67
CA LEU A 157 -2.01 -19.17 12.63
C LEU A 157 -3.11 -18.35 11.96
N ILE A 158 -2.77 -17.61 10.90
CA ILE A 158 -3.71 -16.77 10.15
C ILE A 158 -4.40 -17.60 9.06
N TYR A 159 -3.62 -18.29 8.22
CA TYR A 159 -4.06 -18.90 6.96
C TYR A 159 -4.18 -20.43 6.97
N ARG A 160 -3.81 -21.10 8.08
CA ARG A 160 -3.81 -22.57 8.22
C ARG A 160 -2.84 -23.33 7.30
N LYS A 161 -1.92 -22.62 6.65
CA LYS A 161 -0.89 -23.15 5.74
C LYS A 161 0.44 -22.44 5.98
N SER A 162 1.54 -23.04 5.55
CA SER A 162 2.85 -22.38 5.62
C SER A 162 2.94 -21.25 4.59
N ARG A 163 3.92 -20.35 4.75
CA ARG A 163 4.15 -19.27 3.80
C ARG A 163 4.56 -19.82 2.44
N GLU A 164 5.40 -20.85 2.42
CA GLU A 164 5.88 -21.50 1.19
C GLU A 164 4.74 -22.15 0.42
N GLU A 165 3.86 -22.88 1.10
CA GLU A 165 2.67 -23.49 0.47
C GLU A 165 1.79 -22.42 -0.18
N LEU A 166 1.52 -21.32 0.52
CA LEU A 166 0.69 -20.23 0.01
C LEU A 166 1.36 -19.49 -1.13
N LEU A 167 2.67 -19.27 -1.07
CA LEU A 167 3.42 -18.64 -2.15
C LEU A 167 3.44 -19.51 -3.41
N CYS A 168 3.57 -20.83 -3.28
CA CYS A 168 3.45 -21.77 -4.38
C CYS A 168 2.06 -21.68 -5.04
N MET A 169 0.99 -21.73 -4.22
CA MET A 169 -0.39 -21.58 -4.71
C MET A 169 -0.63 -20.24 -5.41
N PHE A 170 -0.06 -19.15 -4.90
CA PHE A 170 -0.13 -17.83 -5.53
C PHE A 170 0.54 -17.82 -6.91
N ARG A 171 1.80 -18.28 -6.99
CA ARG A 171 2.57 -18.30 -8.24
C ARG A 171 1.92 -19.19 -9.30
N GLU A 172 1.38 -20.35 -8.89
CA GLU A 172 0.58 -21.23 -9.75
C GLU A 172 -0.68 -20.52 -10.29
N SER A 173 -1.40 -19.79 -9.42
CA SER A 173 -2.64 -19.11 -9.82
C SER A 173 -2.44 -17.93 -10.77
N GLU A 174 -1.30 -17.24 -10.66
CA GLU A 174 -0.95 -16.08 -11.50
C GLU A 174 -0.11 -16.47 -12.73
N THR A 175 0.13 -17.77 -12.96
CA THR A 175 1.03 -18.29 -14.02
C THR A 175 2.44 -17.67 -13.96
N LEU A 176 2.94 -17.42 -12.75
CA LEU A 176 4.27 -16.87 -12.50
C LEU A 176 5.31 -17.98 -12.34
N ASP A 177 6.58 -17.64 -12.62
CA ASP A 177 7.71 -18.55 -12.41
C ASP A 177 7.86 -18.88 -10.90
N PRO A 178 7.83 -20.18 -10.52
CA PRO A 178 8.02 -20.62 -9.14
C PRO A 178 9.33 -20.18 -8.49
N GLU A 179 10.38 -19.84 -9.26
CA GLU A 179 11.72 -19.50 -8.77
C GLU A 179 12.10 -18.01 -8.95
N GLY A 180 11.15 -17.16 -9.35
CA GLY A 180 11.40 -15.74 -9.60
C GLY A 180 11.85 -14.95 -8.36
N GLU A 181 12.68 -13.93 -8.58
CA GLU A 181 13.10 -12.97 -7.54
C GLU A 181 11.91 -12.18 -6.99
N SER A 182 11.80 -12.12 -5.66
CA SER A 182 10.71 -11.42 -4.97
C SER A 182 10.81 -9.91 -5.15
N SER A 183 10.01 -9.35 -6.06
CA SER A 183 9.88 -7.89 -6.20
C SER A 183 8.91 -7.32 -5.16
N MET A 184 9.04 -6.03 -4.81
CA MET A 184 8.06 -5.35 -3.95
C MET A 184 6.64 -5.41 -4.53
N ALA A 185 6.51 -5.37 -5.86
CA ALA A 185 5.23 -5.51 -6.53
C ALA A 185 4.64 -6.93 -6.36
N GLU A 186 5.48 -7.96 -6.45
CA GLU A 186 5.07 -9.34 -6.17
C GLU A 186 4.66 -9.52 -4.70
N HIS A 187 5.40 -8.92 -3.76
CA HIS A 187 5.01 -8.95 -2.35
C HIS A 187 3.61 -8.37 -2.15
N ARG A 188 3.33 -7.16 -2.66
CA ARG A 188 2.01 -6.53 -2.51
C ARG A 188 0.91 -7.36 -3.17
N ALA A 189 1.20 -7.94 -4.34
CA ALA A 189 0.28 -8.85 -5.03
C ALA A 189 0.00 -10.12 -4.23
N PHE A 190 1.03 -10.73 -3.65
CA PHE A 190 0.91 -11.90 -2.79
C PHE A 190 0.11 -11.57 -1.52
N THR A 191 0.39 -10.43 -0.87
CA THR A 191 -0.39 -9.97 0.30
C THR A 191 -1.87 -9.83 -0.04
N TYR A 192 -2.20 -9.17 -1.17
CA TYR A 192 -3.59 -9.03 -1.61
C TYR A 192 -4.24 -10.38 -1.90
N TRP A 193 -3.50 -11.31 -2.50
CA TRP A 193 -3.95 -12.69 -2.71
C TRP A 193 -4.22 -13.41 -1.39
N LEU A 194 -3.36 -13.24 -0.37
CA LEU A 194 -3.56 -13.81 0.97
C LEU A 194 -4.84 -13.28 1.63
N PHE A 195 -5.13 -11.98 1.48
CA PHE A 195 -6.41 -11.41 1.94
C PHE A 195 -7.60 -12.11 1.27
N LYS A 196 -7.57 -12.29 -0.06
CA LYS A 196 -8.63 -13.00 -0.80
C LYS A 196 -8.74 -14.47 -0.37
N TYR A 197 -7.60 -15.13 -0.20
CA TYR A 197 -7.54 -16.51 0.30
C TYR A 197 -8.17 -16.60 1.70
N ARG A 198 -7.82 -15.70 2.62
CA ARG A 198 -8.39 -15.66 3.98
C ARG A 198 -9.89 -15.39 3.94
N TRP A 199 -10.35 -14.48 3.09
CA TRP A 199 -11.76 -14.18 2.89
C TRP A 199 -12.56 -15.40 2.43
N ALA A 200 -12.01 -16.19 1.51
CA ALA A 200 -12.67 -17.38 0.99
C ALA A 200 -12.64 -18.59 1.96
N ASN A 201 -11.60 -18.71 2.79
CA ASN A 201 -11.34 -19.90 3.59
C ASN A 201 -11.58 -19.74 5.10
N SER A 202 -12.06 -18.56 5.55
CA SER A 202 -12.36 -18.30 6.96
C SER A 202 -13.84 -17.98 7.17
N ASP A 203 -14.34 -18.25 8.37
CA ASP A 203 -15.68 -17.80 8.76
C ASP A 203 -15.72 -16.27 8.99
N LYS A 204 -16.94 -15.70 8.93
CA LYS A 204 -17.15 -14.25 9.04
C LYS A 204 -16.66 -13.66 10.37
N ALA A 205 -16.78 -14.41 11.47
CA ALA A 205 -16.37 -13.92 12.79
C ALA A 205 -14.83 -13.83 12.86
N ARG A 206 -14.13 -14.83 12.33
CA ARG A 206 -12.67 -14.83 12.20
C ARG A 206 -12.18 -13.69 11.31
N ILE A 207 -12.80 -13.48 10.15
CA ILE A 207 -12.45 -12.36 9.25
C ILE A 207 -12.55 -11.03 9.99
N ALA A 208 -13.67 -10.78 10.68
CA ALA A 208 -13.87 -9.53 11.42
C ALA A 208 -12.87 -9.35 12.56
N SER A 209 -12.59 -10.42 13.32
CA SER A 209 -11.61 -10.42 14.40
C SER A 209 -10.20 -10.11 13.89
N ASP A 210 -9.77 -10.78 12.84
CA ASP A 210 -8.45 -10.60 12.23
C ASP A 210 -8.29 -9.20 11.63
N THR A 211 -9.31 -8.71 10.91
CA THR A 211 -9.31 -7.32 10.40
C THR A 211 -9.22 -6.31 11.54
N THR A 212 -9.96 -6.53 12.63
CA THR A 212 -9.88 -5.66 13.83
C THR A 212 -8.49 -5.70 14.46
N LYS A 213 -7.84 -6.87 14.52
CA LYS A 213 -6.47 -7.02 15.01
C LYS A 213 -5.48 -6.23 14.14
N GLY A 214 -5.58 -6.33 12.81
CA GLY A 214 -4.75 -5.57 11.88
C GLY A 214 -4.91 -4.05 12.04
N LEU A 215 -6.17 -3.56 12.09
CA LEU A 215 -6.46 -2.14 12.31
C LEU A 215 -5.89 -1.61 13.64
N ARG A 216 -6.05 -2.37 14.73
CA ARG A 216 -5.47 -2.01 16.04
C ARG A 216 -3.94 -1.96 15.99
N GLN A 217 -3.31 -2.80 15.19
CA GLN A 217 -1.86 -2.78 15.04
C GLN A 217 -1.39 -1.54 14.28
N LEU A 218 -2.10 -1.14 13.21
CA LEU A 218 -1.83 0.12 12.51
C LEU A 218 -1.95 1.33 13.45
N GLU A 219 -3.03 1.40 14.25
CA GLU A 219 -3.24 2.46 15.22
C GLU A 219 -2.09 2.54 16.25
N ARG A 220 -1.59 1.39 16.73
CA ARG A 220 -0.42 1.34 17.63
C ARG A 220 0.84 1.87 16.97
N MET A 221 1.10 1.47 15.73
CA MET A 221 2.27 1.92 14.97
C MET A 221 2.22 3.43 14.71
N GLU A 222 1.05 3.95 14.34
CA GLU A 222 0.84 5.37 14.13
C GLU A 222 1.07 6.18 15.42
N ASN A 223 0.50 5.73 16.54
CA ASN A 223 0.68 6.37 17.84
C ASN A 223 2.15 6.33 18.31
N ALA A 224 2.89 5.26 18.02
CA ALA A 224 4.31 5.17 18.32
C ALA A 224 5.14 6.15 17.46
N SER A 225 4.88 6.22 16.16
CA SER A 225 5.52 7.16 15.22
C SER A 225 5.29 8.62 15.65
N ARG A 226 4.05 8.99 16.00
CA ARG A 226 3.70 10.33 16.50
C ARG A 226 4.46 10.69 17.79
N ARG A 227 4.60 9.74 18.72
CA ARG A 227 5.37 9.94 19.97
C ARG A 227 6.85 10.17 19.69
N HIS A 228 7.43 9.43 18.76
CA HIS A 228 8.84 9.58 18.40
C HIS A 228 9.12 10.96 17.80
N LYS A 229 8.35 11.39 16.79
CA LYS A 229 8.48 12.73 16.18
C LYS A 229 8.32 13.86 17.20
N ARG A 230 7.39 13.72 18.15
CA ARG A 230 7.20 14.70 19.23
C ARG A 230 8.44 14.78 20.13
N ASN A 231 9.06 13.65 20.45
CA ASN A 231 10.25 13.64 21.28
C ASN A 231 11.47 14.23 20.53
N ASP A 232 11.62 13.94 19.24
CA ASP A 232 12.70 14.49 18.43
C ASP A 232 12.59 16.02 18.30
N ALA A 233 11.37 16.54 18.13
CA ALA A 233 11.11 17.99 18.08
C ALA A 233 11.42 18.72 19.40
N ILE A 234 11.39 18.04 20.54
CA ILE A 234 11.74 18.59 21.87
C ILE A 234 13.26 18.56 22.09
N THR A 235 14.01 17.72 21.36
CA THR A 235 15.43 17.45 21.61
C THR A 235 16.37 18.30 20.75
N VAL A 236 15.86 19.17 19.87
CA VAL A 236 16.67 20.13 19.10
C VAL A 236 16.93 21.38 19.96
N PRO A 237 18.16 21.62 20.46
CA PRO A 237 18.48 22.85 21.16
C PRO A 237 18.44 24.05 20.19
N ARG A 238 17.90 25.18 20.67
CA ARG A 238 17.98 26.48 20.00
C ARG A 238 19.41 26.98 19.88
#